data_AF-A0A968PE81-F1
#
_entry.id   AF-A0A968PE81-F1
#
_cell.length_a   1.000
_cell.length_b   1.000
_cell.length_c   1.000
_cell.angle_alpha   90.00
_cell.angle_beta   90.00
_cell.angle_gamma   90.00
#
_symmetry.space_group_name_H-M   'P 1'
#
loop_
_entity.id
_entity.type
_entity.pdbx_description
1 polymer ?
#
loop_
_entity_poly.entity_id
_entity_poly.type
_entity_poly.pdbx_seq_one_letter_code
_entity_poly.pdbx_strand_id
1 'polypeptide(L)'
;MESTGSPSPPSGGMVTPEMIRHAYAHGAFPMAAHRDCPSVEWYTSNPRAVLPLDTFHIPHGLRRVLKKKPYVITMDRAFAQVIAACAQPRTYEQETWINQSIITGYTQRS
;
A
#
# COMPACT_ATOMS: atom_id res chain seq x y z
N MET A 1 -0.29 22.61 10.18
CA MET A 1 -1.63 22.42 10.76
C MET A 1 -2.61 23.06 9.81
N GLU A 2 -3.19 22.29 8.89
CA GLU A 2 -4.43 22.70 8.23
C GLU A 2 -5.16 21.44 7.77
N SER A 3 -6.17 21.07 8.57
CA SER A 3 -7.10 19.98 8.29
C SER A 3 -8.15 20.51 7.32
N THR A 4 -8.04 20.19 6.04
CA THR A 4 -9.16 20.31 5.10
C THR A 4 -9.88 18.97 5.07
N GLY A 5 -11.02 18.92 5.75
CA GLY A 5 -11.91 17.77 5.78
C GLY A 5 -12.54 17.52 4.40
N SER A 6 -11.94 16.61 3.64
CA SER A 6 -12.67 15.83 2.63
C SER A 6 -13.64 14.88 3.36
N PRO A 7 -14.81 14.54 2.76
CA PRO A 7 -15.80 13.70 3.41
C PRO A 7 -15.16 12.36 3.80
N SER A 8 -14.89 12.18 5.11
CA SER A 8 -14.37 10.95 5.65
C SER A 8 -15.46 9.88 5.51
N PRO A 9 -15.26 8.82 4.70
CA PRO A 9 -16.15 7.67 4.76
C PRO A 9 -16.13 7.10 6.19
N PRO A 10 -17.21 6.45 6.65
CA PRO A 10 -17.38 6.09 8.06
C PRO A 10 -16.15 5.38 8.62
N SER A 11 -15.56 5.98 9.66
CA SER A 11 -14.48 5.40 10.45
C SER A 11 -15.01 4.15 11.15
N GLY A 12 -14.86 3.00 10.51
CA GLY A 12 -15.47 1.76 10.98
C GLY A 12 -14.96 0.53 10.23
N GLY A 13 -13.71 0.15 10.54
CA GLY A 13 -13.10 -1.20 10.48
C GLY A 13 -13.19 -2.06 9.22
N MET A 14 -14.00 -1.74 8.22
CA MET A 14 -14.19 -2.54 7.03
C MET A 14 -13.73 -1.75 5.81
N VAL A 15 -12.83 -2.34 5.04
CA VAL A 15 -12.37 -1.82 3.75
C VAL A 15 -12.89 -2.76 2.69
N THR A 16 -13.73 -2.28 1.77
CA THR A 16 -14.24 -3.08 0.64
C THR A 16 -13.55 -2.71 -0.67
N PRO A 17 -13.52 -3.60 -1.67
CA PRO A 17 -13.02 -3.30 -3.00
C PRO A 17 -13.66 -2.06 -3.64
N GLU A 18 -14.96 -1.86 -3.45
CA GLU A 18 -15.70 -0.69 -3.96
C GLU A 18 -15.17 0.61 -3.36
N MET A 19 -14.96 0.64 -2.04
CA MET A 19 -14.40 1.79 -1.33
C MET A 19 -12.98 2.10 -1.81
N ILE A 20 -12.16 1.06 -1.97
CA ILE A 20 -10.78 1.18 -2.50
C ILE A 20 -10.84 1.82 -3.88
N ARG A 21 -11.61 1.26 -4.82
CA ARG A 21 -11.71 1.78 -6.18
C ARG A 21 -12.16 3.25 -6.20
N HIS A 22 -13.20 3.58 -5.43
CA HIS A 22 -13.71 4.95 -5.32
C HIS A 22 -12.64 5.90 -4.77
N ALA A 23 -11.98 5.54 -3.67
CA ALA A 23 -10.94 6.35 -3.07
C ALA A 23 -9.77 6.60 -4.05
N TYR A 24 -9.26 5.57 -4.73
CA TYR A 24 -8.18 5.75 -5.69
C TYR A 24 -8.58 6.63 -6.88
N ALA A 25 -9.82 6.55 -7.35
CA ALA A 25 -10.35 7.45 -8.39
C ALA A 25 -10.35 8.92 -7.95
N HIS A 26 -10.50 9.19 -6.65
CA HIS A 26 -10.43 10.52 -6.05
C HIS A 26 -9.04 10.87 -5.46
N GLY A 27 -8.03 10.03 -5.70
CA GLY A 27 -6.68 10.26 -5.22
C GLY A 27 -6.44 10.02 -3.73
N ALA A 28 -7.37 9.33 -3.05
CA ALA A 28 -7.24 8.89 -1.66
C ALA A 28 -6.77 7.44 -1.56
N PHE A 29 -6.14 7.09 -0.42
CA PHE A 29 -5.67 5.73 -0.12
C PHE A 29 -5.85 5.39 1.36
N PRO A 30 -6.13 4.11 1.71
CA PRO A 30 -6.39 3.71 3.08
C PRO A 30 -5.09 3.49 3.86
N MET A 31 -5.04 3.94 5.11
CA MET A 31 -3.98 3.58 6.07
C MET A 31 -4.56 3.41 7.47
N ALA A 32 -4.01 2.48 8.24
CA ALA A 32 -4.24 2.41 9.68
C ALA A 32 -3.08 3.08 10.43
N ALA A 33 -3.33 3.56 11.65
CA ALA A 33 -2.26 4.16 12.48
C ALA A 33 -1.13 3.16 12.77
N HIS A 34 -1.48 1.88 12.97
CA HIS A 34 -0.56 0.75 13.12
C HIS A 34 -1.30 -0.56 12.77
N ARG A 35 -0.56 -1.67 12.69
CA ARG A 35 -1.05 -2.96 12.18
C ARG A 35 -2.21 -3.54 12.98
N ASP A 36 -2.20 -3.35 14.29
CA ASP A 36 -3.24 -3.87 15.20
C ASP A 36 -4.36 -2.85 15.44
N CYS A 37 -4.32 -1.69 14.77
CA CYS A 37 -5.37 -0.68 14.88
C CYS A 37 -6.64 -1.18 14.17
N PRO A 38 -7.80 -1.20 14.84
CA PRO A 38 -9.05 -1.69 14.26
C PRO A 38 -9.67 -0.72 13.26
N SER A 39 -9.22 0.53 13.21
CA SER A 39 -9.73 1.57 12.31
C SER A 39 -8.81 1.81 11.12
N VAL A 40 -9.40 2.25 10.01
CA VAL A 40 -8.71 2.69 8.80
C VAL A 40 -9.17 4.10 8.47
N GLU A 41 -8.22 4.96 8.15
CA GLU A 41 -8.43 6.32 7.70
C GLU A 41 -8.00 6.47 6.23
N TRP A 42 -8.60 7.43 5.53
CA TRP A 42 -8.34 7.67 4.11
C TRP A 42 -7.54 8.95 3.94
N TYR A 43 -6.35 8.82 3.37
CA TYR A 43 -5.39 9.91 3.24
C TYR A 43 -5.31 10.37 1.79
N THR A 44 -5.01 11.66 1.61
CA THR A 44 -4.62 12.25 0.32
C THR A 44 -3.29 12.98 0.52
N SER A 45 -2.44 13.02 -0.50
CA SER A 45 -1.17 13.74 -0.44
C SER A 45 -1.12 14.87 -1.46
N ASN A 46 -0.78 16.07 -0.98
CA ASN A 46 -0.50 17.24 -1.79
C ASN A 46 0.75 17.95 -1.23
N PRO A 47 1.90 17.92 -1.92
CA PRO A 47 2.12 17.33 -3.25
C PRO A 47 2.09 15.78 -3.23
N ARG A 48 1.69 15.18 -4.35
CA ARG A 48 1.66 13.72 -4.51
C ARG A 48 3.00 13.20 -5.05
N ALA A 49 3.58 12.23 -4.36
CA ALA A 49 4.77 11.54 -4.85
C ALA A 49 4.42 10.64 -6.06
N VAL A 50 5.16 10.81 -7.15
CA VAL A 50 5.06 9.98 -8.37
C VAL A 50 6.45 9.50 -8.77
N LEU A 51 6.54 8.32 -9.39
CA LEU A 51 7.80 7.73 -9.87
C LEU A 51 7.74 7.60 -11.40
N PRO A 52 8.31 8.54 -12.17
CA PRO A 52 8.39 8.42 -13.61
C PRO A 52 9.24 7.21 -14.02
N LEU A 53 8.69 6.33 -14.85
CA LEU A 53 9.39 5.11 -15.27
C LEU A 53 10.46 5.38 -16.33
N ASP A 54 10.28 6.43 -17.15
CA ASP A 54 11.20 6.79 -18.24
C ASP A 54 12.58 7.25 -17.73
N THR A 55 12.62 7.80 -16.52
CA THR A 55 13.85 8.31 -15.89
C THR A 55 14.25 7.50 -14.65
N PHE A 56 13.72 6.28 -14.49
CA PHE A 56 14.01 5.46 -13.32
C PHE A 56 15.49 5.05 -13.28
N HIS A 57 16.19 5.51 -12.24
CA HIS A 57 17.61 5.19 -12.07
C HIS A 57 17.79 3.85 -11.36
N ILE A 58 18.37 2.87 -12.08
CA ILE A 58 18.79 1.60 -11.48
C ILE A 58 20.23 1.75 -10.96
N PRO A 59 20.47 1.63 -9.63
CA PRO A 59 21.81 1.69 -9.08
C PRO A 59 22.72 0.62 -9.69
N HIS A 60 23.99 0.96 -9.91
CA HIS A 60 24.96 0.07 -10.56
C HIS A 60 25.09 -1.31 -9.87
N GLY A 61 25.04 -1.35 -8.54
CA GLY A 61 25.07 -2.59 -7.77
C GLY A 61 23.87 -3.51 -8.07
N LEU A 62 22.65 -2.95 -8.08
CA LEU A 62 21.44 -3.70 -8.41
C LEU A 62 21.49 -4.22 -9.85
N ARG A 63 21.97 -3.40 -10.80
CA ARG A 63 22.14 -3.83 -12.20
C ARG A 63 23.06 -5.04 -12.33
N ARG A 64 24.14 -5.11 -11.54
CA ARG A 64 25.06 -6.25 -11.52
C ARG A 64 24.40 -7.52 -10.97
N VAL A 65 23.59 -7.39 -9.91
CA VAL A 65 22.84 -8.51 -9.33
C VAL A 65 21.81 -9.06 -10.32
N LEU A 66 21.01 -8.18 -10.93
CA LEU A 66 19.96 -8.57 -11.88
C LEU A 66 20.51 -9.29 -13.11
N LYS A 67 21.71 -8.92 -13.59
CA LYS A 67 22.38 -9.62 -14.71
C LYS A 67 22.62 -11.11 -14.45
N LYS A 68 22.76 -11.54 -13.19
CA LYS A 68 22.93 -12.95 -12.81
C LYS A 68 21.62 -13.75 -12.88
N LYS A 69 20.47 -13.08 -13.10
CA LYS A 69 19.12 -13.67 -13.08
C LYS A 69 18.84 -14.58 -11.88
N PRO A 70 19.15 -14.16 -10.63
CA PRO A 70 18.99 -15.03 -9.46
C PRO A 70 17.52 -15.20 -9.01
N TYR A 71 16.58 -14.46 -9.61
CA TYR A 71 15.17 -14.43 -9.23
C TYR A 71 14.27 -14.74 -10.41
N VAL A 72 13.15 -15.41 -10.13
CA VAL A 72 12.02 -15.54 -11.05
C VAL A 72 11.00 -14.47 -10.69
N ILE A 73 10.68 -13.59 -11.64
CA ILE A 73 9.66 -12.55 -11.47
C ILE A 73 8.34 -13.09 -12.01
N THR A 74 7.28 -12.96 -11.22
CA THR A 74 5.93 -13.37 -11.59
C THR A 74 4.95 -12.26 -11.24
N MET A 75 3.81 -12.23 -11.92
CA MET A 75 2.73 -11.27 -11.66
C MET A 75 1.53 -12.03 -11.09
N ASP A 76 0.89 -11.45 -10.06
CA ASP A 76 -0.35 -11.91 -9.43
C ASP A 76 -0.44 -13.39 -9.01
N ARG A 77 0.70 -14.09 -8.88
CA ARG A 77 0.71 -15.50 -8.47
C ARG A 77 0.40 -15.73 -6.99
N ALA A 78 0.71 -14.77 -6.14
CA ALA A 78 0.63 -14.94 -4.68
C ALA A 78 0.30 -13.63 -3.94
N PHE A 79 -0.67 -12.86 -4.44
CA PHE A 79 -0.99 -11.52 -3.91
C PHE A 79 -1.22 -11.52 -2.39
N ALA A 80 -2.01 -12.47 -1.87
CA ALA A 80 -2.29 -12.58 -0.44
C ALA A 80 -1.02 -12.80 0.41
N GLN A 81 -0.05 -13.57 -0.11
CA GLN A 81 1.22 -13.78 0.58
C GLN A 81 2.10 -12.53 0.53
N VAL A 82 2.12 -11.83 -0.62
CA VAL A 82 2.87 -10.58 -0.79
C VAL A 82 2.37 -9.51 0.18
N ILE A 83 1.06 -9.24 0.21
CA ILE A 83 0.51 -8.20 1.11
C ILE A 83 0.70 -8.56 2.59
N ALA A 84 0.55 -9.84 2.96
CA ALA A 84 0.77 -10.30 4.33
C ALA A 84 2.23 -10.13 4.75
N ALA A 85 3.19 -10.37 3.85
CA ALA A 85 4.61 -10.12 4.09
C ALA A 85 4.92 -8.62 4.18
N CYS A 86 4.29 -7.78 3.34
CA CYS A 86 4.44 -6.33 3.41
C CYS A 86 3.94 -5.73 4.74
N ALA A 87 2.97 -6.37 5.38
CA ALA A 87 2.41 -5.97 6.66
C ALA A 87 3.27 -6.37 7.87
N GLN A 88 4.28 -7.23 7.72
CA GLN A 88 5.15 -7.64 8.82
C GLN A 88 6.11 -6.52 9.27
N PRO A 89 6.53 -6.53 10.54
CA PRO A 89 7.61 -5.67 11.03
C PRO A 89 8.87 -5.80 10.18
N ARG A 90 9.61 -4.70 10.06
CA ARG A 90 10.87 -4.60 9.32
C ARG A 90 12.01 -4.36 10.30
N THR A 91 13.23 -4.65 9.87
CA THR A 91 14.43 -4.44 10.71
C THR A 91 14.59 -2.99 11.18
N TYR A 92 14.06 -2.03 10.42
CA TYR A 92 14.14 -0.59 10.71
C TYR A 92 12.84 0.03 11.24
N GLU A 93 11.73 -0.72 11.27
CA GLU A 93 10.41 -0.20 11.64
C GLU A 93 9.54 -1.34 12.20
N GLN A 94 9.14 -1.22 13.46
CA GLN A 94 8.40 -2.29 14.15
C GLN A 94 6.91 -2.31 13.79
N GLU A 95 6.37 -1.20 13.34
CA GLU A 95 4.95 -1.05 13.00
C GLU A 95 4.76 -0.82 11.50
N THR A 96 3.61 -1.27 10.98
CA THR A 96 3.19 -0.96 9.61
C THR A 96 1.76 -0.46 9.63
N TRP A 97 1.36 0.30 8.63
CA TRP A 97 -0.01 0.80 8.49
C TRP A 97 -0.99 -0.22 7.90
N ILE A 98 -0.52 -1.41 7.54
CA ILE A 98 -1.30 -2.44 6.84
C ILE A 98 -1.96 -3.35 7.89
N ASN A 99 -3.17 -3.00 8.32
CA ASN A 99 -3.96 -3.80 9.24
C ASN A 99 -4.78 -4.90 8.52
N GLN A 100 -5.46 -5.74 9.31
CA GLN A 100 -6.26 -6.85 8.79
C GLN A 100 -7.38 -6.39 7.84
N SER A 101 -8.01 -5.24 8.12
CA SER A 101 -9.08 -4.68 7.30
C SER A 101 -8.59 -4.33 5.90
N ILE A 102 -7.43 -3.68 5.80
CA ILE A 102 -6.77 -3.37 4.53
C ILE A 102 -6.44 -4.67 3.79
N ILE A 103 -5.81 -5.65 4.46
CA ILE A 103 -5.50 -6.95 3.83
C ILE A 103 -6.76 -7.58 3.26
N THR A 104 -7.83 -7.63 4.04
CA THR A 104 -9.11 -8.19 3.60
C THR A 104 -9.67 -7.43 2.40
N GLY A 105 -9.69 -6.10 2.41
CA GLY A 105 -10.21 -5.30 1.29
C GLY A 105 -9.44 -5.51 -0.02
N TYR A 106 -8.12 -5.63 0.02
CA TYR A 106 -7.29 -5.83 -1.18
C TYR A 106 -7.22 -7.29 -1.65
N THR A 107 -7.53 -8.26 -0.79
CA THR A 107 -7.51 -9.70 -1.15
C THR A 107 -8.86 -10.20 -1.63
N GLN A 108 -9.94 -9.45 -1.45
CA GLN A 108 -11.23 -9.74 -2.05
C GLN A 108 -11.15 -9.61 -3.57
N ARG A 109 -11.47 -10.70 -4.27
CA ARG A 109 -11.68 -10.66 -5.72
C ARG A 109 -13.08 -10.10 -5.99
N SER A 110 -13.15 -9.02 -6.76
CA SER A 110 -14.38 -8.58 -7.43
C SER A 110 -14.65 -9.41 -8.68
#